data_AF-A0A0R2GVR5-F1
#
_entry.id   AF-A0A0R2GVR5-F1
#
_cell.length_a   1.000
_cell.length_b   1.000
_cell.length_c   1.000
_cell.angle_alpha   90.00
_cell.angle_beta   90.00
_cell.angle_gamma   90.00
#
_symmetry.space_group_name_H-M   'P 1'
#
loop_
_entity.id
_entity.type
_entity.pdbx_description
1 polymer ?
#
loop_
_entity_poly.entity_id
_entity_poly.type
_entity_poly.pdbx_seq_one_letter_code
_entity_poly.pdbx_strand_id
1 'polypeptide(L)'
;MQLILTVLIAFLVVASLYQVIHRLLVKRATLMVQRQAAASTDAVVLPILRNLVGQHAPTTSQLVADVWGKGVLVFEYIVDLTQLTPAQQASLTQATVTAHIQAHDQMYQVTDWWTYEKNLHIEVAQLSNEATREYVHDLKKLEQ
;
A
#
# COMPACT_ATOMS: atom_id res chain seq x y z
N MET A 1 -21.16 -39.38 31.63
CA MET A 1 -21.43 -38.85 30.27
C MET A 1 -21.71 -37.36 30.28
N GLN A 2 -22.61 -36.85 31.13
CA GLN A 2 -22.89 -35.40 31.23
C GLN A 2 -21.65 -34.55 31.56
N LEU A 3 -20.82 -34.97 32.52
CA LEU A 3 -19.62 -34.22 32.91
C LEU A 3 -18.59 -34.09 31.76
N ILE A 4 -18.39 -35.16 30.99
CA ILE A 4 -17.52 -35.16 29.80
C ILE A 4 -18.08 -34.21 28.73
N LEU A 5 -19.40 -34.22 28.51
CA LEU A 5 -20.06 -33.35 27.54
C LEU A 5 -19.97 -31.87 27.96
N THR A 6 -20.18 -31.56 29.24
CA THR A 6 -20.02 -30.21 29.79
C THR A 6 -18.59 -29.70 29.64
N VAL A 7 -17.58 -30.54 29.93
CA VAL A 7 -16.16 -30.20 29.77
C VAL A 7 -15.82 -29.94 28.29
N LEU A 8 -16.32 -30.78 27.37
CA LEU A 8 -16.12 -30.58 25.94
C LEU A 8 -16.74 -29.26 25.44
N ILE A 9 -17.97 -28.96 25.86
CA ILE A 9 -18.64 -27.70 25.49
C ILE A 9 -17.87 -26.50 26.05
N ALA A 10 -17.45 -26.55 27.32
CA ALA A 10 -16.67 -25.47 27.92
C ALA A 10 -15.35 -25.24 27.18
N PHE A 11 -14.65 -26.31 26.82
CA PHE A 11 -13.42 -26.23 26.01
C PHE A 11 -13.68 -25.59 24.64
N LEU A 12 -14.73 -26.01 23.93
CA LEU A 12 -15.09 -25.44 22.64
C LEU A 12 -15.44 -23.94 22.73
N VAL A 13 -16.12 -23.52 23.80
CA VAL A 13 -16.44 -22.11 24.04
C VAL A 13 -15.17 -21.31 24.26
N VAL A 14 -14.25 -21.77 25.11
CA VAL A 14 -12.98 -21.07 25.36
C VAL A 14 -12.11 -21.01 24.10
N ALA A 15 -12.00 -22.12 23.37
CA ALA A 15 -11.22 -22.18 22.13
C ALA A 15 -11.79 -21.24 21.06
N SER A 16 -13.12 -21.22 20.89
CA SER A 16 -13.76 -20.32 19.91
C SER A 16 -13.60 -18.84 20.30
N LEU A 17 -13.77 -18.51 21.59
CA LEU A 17 -13.56 -17.15 22.09
C LEU A 17 -12.11 -16.69 21.85
N TYR A 18 -11.12 -17.54 22.15
CA TYR A 18 -9.71 -17.25 21.89
C TYR A 18 -9.46 -16.95 20.41
N GLN A 19 -9.97 -17.79 19.51
CA GLN A 19 -9.80 -17.62 18.05
C GLN A 19 -10.42 -16.31 17.56
N VAL A 20 -11.62 -15.97 18.04
CA VAL A 20 -12.30 -14.71 17.67
C VAL A 20 -11.51 -13.51 18.15
N ILE A 21 -11.10 -13.48 19.42
CA ILE A 21 -10.34 -12.36 20.00
C ILE A 21 -9.00 -12.22 19.25
N HIS A 22 -8.26 -13.31 19.07
CA HIS A 22 -6.98 -13.29 18.37
C HIS A 22 -7.13 -12.74 16.95
N ARG A 23 -8.13 -13.23 16.20
CA ARG A 23 -8.39 -12.76 14.82
C ARG A 23 -8.75 -11.27 14.78
N LEU A 24 -9.54 -10.78 15.74
CA LEU A 24 -9.91 -9.37 15.81
C LEU A 24 -8.71 -8.47 16.15
N LEU A 25 -7.88 -8.88 17.11
CA LEU A 25 -6.69 -8.12 17.51
C LEU A 25 -5.66 -8.06 16.37
N VAL A 26 -5.36 -9.20 15.73
CA VAL A 26 -4.41 -9.25 14.61
C VAL A 26 -4.89 -8.37 13.45
N LYS A 27 -6.18 -8.46 13.07
CA LYS A 27 -6.75 -7.61 12.02
C LYS A 27 -6.61 -6.13 12.33
N ARG A 28 -6.90 -5.72 13.57
CA ARG A 28 -6.78 -4.32 13.99
C ARG A 28 -5.33 -3.83 13.93
N ALA A 29 -4.38 -4.64 14.40
CA ALA A 29 -2.96 -4.31 14.33
C ALA A 29 -2.50 -4.14 12.88
N THR A 30 -2.87 -5.07 11.99
CA THR A 30 -2.56 -4.98 10.56
C THR A 30 -3.13 -3.70 9.93
N LEU A 31 -4.41 -3.40 10.19
CA LEU A 31 -5.03 -2.18 9.67
C LEU A 31 -4.37 -0.91 10.20
N MET A 32 -3.95 -0.90 11.47
CA MET A 32 -3.25 0.23 12.06
C MET A 32 -1.90 0.47 11.38
N VAL A 33 -1.11 -0.58 11.16
CA VAL A 33 0.18 -0.51 10.46
C VAL A 33 -0.02 -0.03 9.02
N GLN A 34 -0.99 -0.59 8.30
CA GLN A 34 -1.30 -0.17 6.92
C GLN A 34 -1.71 1.30 6.84
N ARG A 35 -2.56 1.78 7.76
CA ARG A 35 -2.97 3.19 7.81
C ARG A 35 -1.80 4.13 8.11
N GLN A 36 -0.94 3.74 9.05
CA GLN A 36 0.24 4.53 9.37
C GLN A 36 1.20 4.61 8.19
N ALA A 37 1.46 3.46 7.54
CA ALA A 37 2.26 3.35 6.33
C ALA A 37 1.70 4.21 5.19
N ALA A 38 0.38 4.13 4.95
CA ALA A 38 -0.31 4.95 3.95
C ALA A 38 -0.13 6.43 4.26
N ALA A 39 -0.41 6.87 5.49
CA ALA A 39 -0.29 8.27 5.89
C ALA A 39 1.15 8.81 5.73
N SER A 40 2.16 8.02 6.09
CA SER A 40 3.56 8.42 5.89
C SER A 40 3.95 8.48 4.41
N THR A 41 3.47 7.54 3.59
CA THR A 41 3.76 7.54 2.14
C THR A 41 3.05 8.69 1.45
N ASP A 42 1.79 8.94 1.80
CA ASP A 42 0.99 10.06 1.30
C ASP A 42 1.60 11.42 1.66
N ALA A 43 2.16 11.55 2.86
CA ALA A 43 2.86 12.77 3.28
C ALA A 43 4.08 13.11 2.41
N VAL A 44 4.67 12.12 1.74
CA VAL A 44 5.80 12.30 0.82
C VAL A 44 5.32 12.46 -0.62
N VAL A 45 4.46 11.56 -1.09
CA VAL A 45 4.11 11.46 -2.51
C VAL A 45 3.09 12.52 -2.93
N LEU A 46 2.07 12.80 -2.11
CA LEU A 46 1.01 13.73 -2.51
C LEU A 46 1.51 15.16 -2.73
N PRO A 47 2.42 15.74 -1.93
CA PRO A 47 3.01 17.05 -2.22
C PRO A 47 3.77 17.07 -3.55
N ILE A 48 4.50 16.00 -3.88
CA ILE A 48 5.22 15.88 -5.15
C ILE A 48 4.23 15.90 -6.31
N LEU A 49 3.20 15.04 -6.26
CA LEU A 49 2.18 14.98 -7.30
C LEU A 49 1.41 16.31 -7.40
N ARG A 50 1.08 16.95 -6.27
CA ARG A 50 0.44 18.26 -6.25
C ARG A 50 1.29 19.35 -6.90
N ASN A 51 2.61 19.31 -6.73
CA ASN A 51 3.50 20.25 -7.42
C ASN A 51 3.54 20.01 -8.93
N LEU A 52 3.39 18.77 -9.39
CA LEU A 52 3.44 18.41 -10.80
C LEU A 52 2.12 18.64 -11.54
N VAL A 53 0.99 18.27 -10.94
CA VAL A 53 -0.33 18.27 -11.59
C VAL A 53 -1.36 19.20 -10.92
N GLY A 54 -0.95 19.94 -9.88
CA GLY A 54 -1.79 20.92 -9.22
C GLY A 54 -3.03 20.32 -8.57
N GLN A 55 -4.18 20.90 -8.87
CA GLN A 55 -5.50 20.48 -8.36
C GLN A 55 -5.94 19.09 -8.84
N HIS A 56 -5.29 18.54 -9.87
CA HIS A 56 -5.59 17.21 -10.42
C HIS A 56 -4.78 16.09 -9.75
N ALA A 57 -4.01 16.42 -8.70
CA ALA A 57 -3.34 15.41 -7.90
C ALA A 57 -4.36 14.57 -7.11
N PRO A 58 -4.08 13.28 -6.90
CA PRO A 58 -4.88 12.45 -6.01
C PRO A 58 -4.86 13.03 -4.59
N THR A 59 -5.89 12.72 -3.83
CA THR A 59 -6.03 13.18 -2.43
C THR A 59 -5.60 12.14 -1.41
N THR A 60 -5.59 10.87 -1.81
CA THR A 60 -5.21 9.71 -1.00
C THR A 60 -4.66 8.61 -1.89
N SER A 61 -3.88 7.69 -1.31
CA SER A 61 -3.51 6.44 -1.97
C SER A 61 -4.54 5.32 -1.75
N GLN A 62 -4.41 4.25 -2.55
CA GLN A 62 -5.06 2.97 -2.34
C GLN A 62 -4.02 1.88 -2.05
N LEU A 63 -4.28 0.98 -1.10
CA LEU A 63 -3.36 -0.11 -0.78
C LEU A 63 -3.51 -1.25 -1.80
N VAL A 64 -2.42 -1.70 -2.42
CA VAL A 64 -2.41 -2.78 -3.45
C VAL A 64 -2.05 -4.16 -2.85
N ALA A 65 -1.96 -4.26 -1.52
CA ALA A 65 -1.53 -5.47 -0.81
C ALA A 65 -2.37 -6.72 -1.10
N ASP A 66 -3.63 -6.56 -1.48
CA ASP A 66 -4.54 -7.68 -1.77
C ASP A 66 -4.11 -8.50 -2.99
N VAL A 67 -3.28 -7.92 -3.89
CA VAL A 67 -2.73 -8.60 -5.07
C VAL A 67 -1.42 -9.34 -4.75
N TRP A 68 -0.56 -8.74 -3.91
CA TRP A 68 0.82 -9.19 -3.72
C TRP A 68 1.08 -10.00 -2.45
N GLY A 69 0.16 -9.96 -1.47
CA GLY A 69 0.23 -10.80 -0.28
C GLY A 69 0.25 -10.02 1.04
N LYS A 70 0.08 -10.76 2.14
CA LYS A 70 -0.08 -10.17 3.47
C LYS A 70 1.16 -9.38 3.88
N GLY A 71 0.94 -8.11 4.19
CA GLY A 71 1.97 -7.25 4.79
C GLY A 71 2.79 -6.46 3.78
N VAL A 72 2.57 -6.63 2.47
CA VAL A 72 3.16 -5.75 1.46
C VAL A 72 2.55 -4.34 1.59
N LEU A 73 3.40 -3.32 1.62
CA LEU A 73 3.02 -1.91 1.80
C LEU A 73 3.31 -1.15 0.50
N VAL A 74 2.42 -1.32 -0.46
CA VAL A 74 2.45 -0.66 -1.77
C VAL A 74 1.19 0.16 -1.94
N PHE A 75 1.37 1.42 -2.30
CA PHE A 75 0.32 2.41 -2.36
C PHE A 75 0.21 2.96 -3.78
N GLU A 76 -0.98 2.83 -4.35
CA GLU A 76 -1.31 3.30 -5.69
C GLU A 76 -1.88 4.72 -5.64
N TYR A 77 -1.41 5.54 -6.58
CA TYR A 77 -1.87 6.88 -6.86
C TYR A 77 -2.38 6.93 -8.30
N ILE A 78 -3.62 7.37 -8.49
CA ILE A 78 -4.27 7.43 -9.80
C ILE A 78 -4.40 8.89 -10.23
N VAL A 79 -3.90 9.23 -11.41
CA VAL A 79 -3.98 10.57 -12.01
C VAL A 79 -4.74 10.48 -13.33
N ASP A 80 -5.86 11.20 -13.46
CA ASP A 80 -6.58 11.32 -14.72
C ASP A 80 -5.81 12.23 -15.69
N LEU A 81 -5.21 11.62 -16.72
CA LEU A 81 -4.40 12.34 -17.70
C LEU A 81 -5.25 13.30 -18.54
N THR A 82 -6.55 13.05 -18.69
CA THR A 82 -7.44 13.90 -19.51
C THR A 82 -7.66 15.29 -18.93
N GLN A 83 -7.45 15.44 -17.63
CA GLN A 83 -7.57 16.71 -16.92
C GLN A 83 -6.27 17.52 -16.94
N LEU A 84 -5.17 16.93 -17.40
CA LEU A 84 -3.86 17.56 -17.38
C LEU A 84 -3.60 18.39 -18.65
N THR A 85 -2.98 19.54 -18.46
CA THR A 85 -2.40 20.30 -19.58
C THR A 85 -1.21 19.54 -20.20
N PRO A 86 -0.85 19.80 -21.47
CA PRO A 86 0.31 19.16 -22.09
C PRO A 86 1.62 19.37 -21.31
N ALA A 87 1.79 20.54 -20.67
CA ALA A 87 2.96 20.82 -19.85
C ALA A 87 3.01 19.94 -18.57
N GLN A 88 1.86 19.72 -17.93
CA GLN A 88 1.76 18.85 -16.76
C GLN A 88 1.97 17.37 -17.12
N GLN A 89 1.43 16.92 -18.25
CA GLN A 89 1.70 15.56 -18.74
C GLN A 89 3.19 15.37 -19.05
N ALA A 90 3.85 16.37 -19.63
CA ALA A 90 5.28 16.31 -19.92
C ALA A 90 6.16 16.33 -18.66
N SER A 91 5.73 16.97 -17.57
CA SER A 91 6.46 16.99 -16.30
C SER A 91 6.23 15.74 -15.45
N LEU A 92 5.06 15.11 -15.57
CA LEU A 92 4.67 13.89 -14.87
C LEU A 92 5.32 12.65 -15.52
N THR A 93 6.59 12.42 -15.21
CA THR A 93 7.34 11.24 -15.65
C THR A 93 7.76 10.38 -14.46
N GLN A 94 7.93 9.08 -14.69
CA GLN A 94 8.44 8.16 -13.68
C GLN A 94 9.79 8.62 -13.12
N ALA A 95 10.69 9.11 -13.99
CA ALA A 95 12.00 9.62 -13.58
C ALA A 95 11.89 10.85 -12.66
N THR A 96 11.02 11.81 -13.00
CA THR A 96 10.78 13.01 -12.18
C THR A 96 10.25 12.62 -10.79
N VAL A 97 9.22 11.77 -10.74
CA VAL A 97 8.60 11.34 -9.48
C VAL A 97 9.60 10.54 -8.65
N THR A 98 10.30 9.60 -9.25
CA THR A 98 11.33 8.79 -8.58
C THR A 98 12.44 9.67 -7.99
N ALA A 99 12.94 10.64 -8.75
CA ALA A 99 13.98 11.56 -8.28
C ALA A 99 13.53 12.39 -7.07
N HIS A 100 12.30 12.93 -7.11
CA HIS A 100 11.75 13.69 -5.98
C HIS A 100 11.53 12.82 -4.74
N ILE A 101 11.03 11.60 -4.90
CA ILE A 101 10.82 10.65 -3.80
C ILE A 101 12.18 10.27 -3.18
N GLN A 102 13.15 9.88 -4.00
CA GLN A 102 14.48 9.46 -3.54
C GLN A 102 15.28 10.59 -2.89
N ALA A 103 15.06 11.84 -3.32
CA ALA A 103 15.63 13.02 -2.65
C ALA A 103 15.02 13.27 -1.27
N HIS A 104 13.80 12.79 -1.01
CA HIS A 104 13.15 12.89 0.28
C HIS A 104 13.60 11.77 1.23
N ASP A 105 13.44 10.51 0.81
CA ASP A 105 13.84 9.33 1.59
C ASP A 105 13.93 8.09 0.68
N GLN A 106 15.00 7.31 0.83
CA GLN A 106 15.23 6.05 0.09
C GLN A 106 14.28 4.92 0.52
N MET A 107 13.57 5.09 1.63
CA MET A 107 12.56 4.16 2.12
C MET A 107 11.34 4.04 1.18
N TYR A 108 11.13 5.00 0.27
CA TYR A 108 10.03 4.98 -0.69
C TYR A 108 10.56 4.72 -2.10
N GLN A 109 9.95 3.78 -2.81
CA GLN A 109 10.37 3.41 -4.15
C GLN A 109 9.17 3.30 -5.09
N VAL A 110 9.23 3.95 -6.25
CA VAL A 110 8.27 3.70 -7.33
C VAL A 110 8.53 2.29 -7.85
N THR A 111 7.51 1.43 -7.78
CA THR A 111 7.60 0.02 -8.18
C THR A 111 6.95 -0.25 -9.53
N ASP A 112 5.90 0.49 -9.87
CA ASP A 112 5.21 0.33 -11.14
C ASP A 112 4.70 1.68 -11.65
N TRP A 113 4.57 1.78 -12.97
CA TRP A 113 4.14 2.96 -13.70
C TRP A 113 3.44 2.55 -15.00
N TRP A 114 2.11 2.59 -15.00
CA TRP A 114 1.31 2.14 -16.13
C TRP A 114 0.08 2.99 -16.34
N THR A 115 -0.44 2.97 -17.57
CA THR A 115 -1.61 3.77 -17.95
C THR A 115 -2.73 2.83 -18.41
N TYR A 116 -3.93 3.03 -17.89
CA TYR A 116 -5.13 2.31 -18.31
C TYR A 116 -6.33 3.25 -18.36
N GLU A 117 -7.13 3.16 -19.43
CA GLU A 117 -8.30 4.02 -19.63
C GLU A 117 -8.04 5.53 -19.41
N LYS A 118 -6.85 6.01 -19.79
CA LYS A 118 -6.37 7.40 -19.64
C LYS A 118 -6.07 7.83 -18.19
N ASN A 119 -6.08 6.89 -17.25
CA ASN A 119 -5.57 7.09 -15.92
C ASN A 119 -4.13 6.57 -15.84
N LEU A 120 -3.24 7.37 -15.27
CA LEU A 120 -1.91 6.95 -14.90
C LEU A 120 -1.95 6.39 -13.47
N HIS A 121 -1.47 5.16 -13.34
CA HIS A 121 -1.31 4.44 -12.09
C HIS A 121 0.16 4.48 -11.68
N ILE A 122 0.41 4.98 -10.47
CA ILE A 122 1.74 5.12 -9.90
C ILE A 122 1.77 4.32 -8.61
N GLU A 123 2.55 3.25 -8.59
CA GLU A 123 2.71 2.43 -7.38
C GLU A 123 3.99 2.79 -6.64
N VAL A 124 3.86 3.06 -5.34
CA VAL A 124 4.98 3.39 -4.45
C VAL A 124 5.02 2.41 -3.29
N ALA A 125 6.12 1.66 -3.19
CA ALA A 125 6.41 0.80 -2.06
C ALA A 125 7.06 1.56 -0.91
N GLN A 126 6.63 1.27 0.31
CA GLN A 126 7.30 1.70 1.53
C GLN A 126 8.13 0.54 2.11
N LEU A 127 9.45 0.64 2.04
CA LEU A 127 10.41 -0.41 2.38
C LEU A 127 10.63 -0.59 3.91
N SER A 128 9.60 -0.33 4.72
CA SER A 128 9.65 -0.43 6.19
C SER A 128 9.80 -1.86 6.70
N ASN A 129 9.22 -2.83 5.99
CA ASN A 129 9.15 -4.22 6.42
C ASN A 129 9.77 -5.18 5.41
N GLU A 130 10.01 -6.41 5.86
CA GLU A 130 10.64 -7.47 5.07
C GLU A 130 9.78 -7.88 3.88
N ALA A 131 8.47 -8.10 4.09
CA ALA A 131 7.55 -8.49 3.03
C ALA A 131 7.58 -7.54 1.82
N THR A 132 7.65 -6.23 2.05
CA THR A 132 7.72 -5.22 0.98
C THR A 132 9.10 -5.21 0.32
N ARG A 133 10.19 -5.41 1.09
CA ARG A 133 11.54 -5.52 0.51
C ARG A 133 11.70 -6.76 -0.37
N GLU A 134 11.16 -7.90 0.06
CA GLU A 134 11.12 -9.13 -0.72
C GLU A 134 10.30 -8.96 -2.00
N TYR A 135 9.11 -8.39 -1.90
CA TYR A 135 8.27 -8.04 -3.05
C TYR A 135 9.03 -7.21 -4.08
N VAL A 136 9.65 -6.09 -3.67
CA VAL A 136 10.41 -5.22 -4.57
C VAL A 136 11.64 -5.92 -5.15
N HIS A 137 12.30 -6.77 -4.37
CA HIS A 137 13.43 -7.56 -4.84
C HIS A 137 13.00 -8.60 -5.90
N ASP A 138 11.85 -9.23 -5.73
CA ASP A 138 11.34 -10.21 -6.69
C ASP A 138 10.83 -9.55 -7.97
N LEU A 139 10.22 -8.36 -7.90
CA LEU A 139 9.91 -7.54 -9.08
C LEU A 139 11.14 -7.27 -9.94
N LYS A 140 12.26 -6.85 -9.32
CA LYS A 140 13.51 -6.56 -10.05
C LYS A 140 14.08 -7.76 -10.80
N LYS A 141 13.77 -9.00 -10.39
CA LYS A 141 14.19 -10.20 -11.12
C LYS A 141 13.35 -10.45 -12.37
N LEU A 142 12.10 -9.98 -12.39
CA LEU A 142 11.19 -10.14 -13.55
C LEU A 142 11.50 -9.14 -14.66
N GLU A 143 12.11 -8.00 -14.33
CA GLU A 143 12.52 -6.97 -15.28
C GLU A 143 13.89 -7.23 -15.94
N GLN A 144 14.59 -8.30 -15.54
CA GLN A 144 15.90 -8.73 -16.08
C GLN A 144 15.76 -9.86 -17.09
#